data_AF-A0A2S0LDD6-F1
#
_entry.id   AF-A0A2S0LDD6-F1
#
_cell.length_a   1.000
_cell.length_b   1.000
_cell.length_c   1.000
_cell.angle_alpha   90.00
_cell.angle_beta   90.00
_cell.angle_gamma   90.00
#
_symmetry.space_group_name_H-M   'P 1'
#
loop_
_entity.id
_entity.type
_entity.pdbx_description
1 polymer ?
#
loop_
_entity_poly.entity_id
_entity_poly.type
_entity_poly.pdbx_seq_one_letter_code
_entity_poly.pdbx_strand_id
1 'polypeptide(L)'
;MVTNELFITSWEEEPTHKKKIQLYTIDSLNPNRPKKDKVRKAAVFSRDAHSDPNSLYIVLRKGLCPNQTYKLVVNNTLEYYISNIEVETKICYTMLSKIELYFIKSYVVNGKKIDFGNSRHFRIYIDKSLDKPAR
;
A
#
# COMPACT_ATOMS: atom_id res chain seq x y z
N MET A 1 3.46 7.14 10.87
CA MET A 1 2.71 6.66 9.69
C MET A 1 3.54 6.98 8.47
N VAL A 2 3.62 6.05 7.52
CA VAL A 2 4.63 6.11 6.43
C VAL A 2 4.00 6.50 5.10
N THR A 3 2.91 5.82 4.74
CA THR A 3 2.14 6.11 3.53
C THR A 3 0.68 5.80 3.76
N ASN A 4 -0.21 6.54 3.12
CA ASN A 4 -1.64 6.25 3.06
C ASN A 4 -2.10 5.93 1.63
N GLU A 5 -1.16 5.73 0.70
CA GLU A 5 -1.44 5.49 -0.71
C GLU A 5 -0.88 4.12 -1.14
N LEU A 6 -1.75 3.30 -1.72
CA LEU A 6 -1.38 2.03 -2.35
C LEU A 6 -1.72 2.08 -3.83
N PHE A 7 -0.84 1.50 -4.64
CA PHE A 7 -1.04 1.32 -6.07
C PHE A 7 -0.94 -0.17 -6.37
N ILE A 8 -1.98 -0.75 -6.96
CA ILE A 8 -1.88 -2.07 -7.58
C ILE A 8 -1.64 -1.85 -9.08
N THR A 9 -0.44 -2.12 -9.55
CA THR A 9 -0.01 -1.93 -10.94
C THR A 9 -0.49 -3.08 -11.83
N SER A 10 -0.40 -2.90 -13.15
CA SER A 10 -0.87 -3.90 -14.13
C SER A 10 -2.36 -4.24 -13.94
N TRP A 11 -3.13 -3.24 -13.53
CA TRP A 11 -4.56 -3.31 -13.35
C TRP A 11 -5.27 -3.11 -14.70
N GLU A 12 -5.30 -4.18 -15.49
CA GLU A 12 -5.83 -4.21 -16.87
C GLU A 12 -7.35 -3.97 -17.00
N GLU A 13 -8.05 -3.68 -15.90
CA GLU A 13 -9.51 -3.53 -15.88
C GLU A 13 -9.93 -2.07 -16.04
N GLU A 14 -11.09 -1.85 -16.70
CA GLU A 14 -11.57 -0.49 -16.98
C GLU A 14 -11.82 0.35 -15.71
N PRO A 15 -11.55 1.68 -15.76
CA PRO A 15 -11.67 2.60 -14.63
C PRO A 15 -13.07 2.72 -14.02
N THR A 16 -14.09 2.26 -14.74
CA THR A 16 -15.52 2.46 -14.47
C THR A 16 -16.07 1.56 -13.36
N HIS A 17 -15.36 0.53 -12.94
CA HIS A 17 -15.85 -0.41 -11.92
C HIS A 17 -15.42 -0.01 -10.50
N LYS A 18 -16.41 0.39 -9.67
CA LYS A 18 -16.22 0.50 -8.21
C LYS A 18 -15.69 -0.84 -7.66
N LYS A 19 -14.51 -0.82 -7.04
CA LYS A 19 -13.93 -2.00 -6.39
C LYS A 19 -14.27 -2.01 -4.91
N LYS A 20 -14.64 -3.18 -4.39
CA LYS A 20 -14.81 -3.39 -2.94
C LYS A 20 -13.42 -3.57 -2.34
N ILE A 21 -12.99 -2.62 -1.51
CA ILE A 21 -11.70 -2.70 -0.82
C ILE A 21 -11.93 -2.88 0.66
N GLN A 22 -11.22 -3.84 1.25
CA GLN A 22 -11.17 -4.04 2.68
C GLN A 22 -9.70 -4.14 3.10
N LEU A 23 -9.34 -3.38 4.12
CA LEU A 23 -8.01 -3.44 4.73
C LEU A 23 -8.16 -4.01 6.14
N TYR A 24 -7.23 -4.87 6.53
CA TYR A 24 -7.16 -5.44 7.86
C TYR A 24 -5.75 -5.29 8.40
N THR A 25 -5.63 -5.06 9.71
CA THR A 25 -4.38 -5.21 10.44
C THR A 25 -4.31 -6.59 11.06
N ILE A 26 -3.15 -7.24 10.91
CA ILE A 26 -2.86 -8.55 11.49
C ILE A 26 -1.90 -8.33 12.66
N ASP A 27 -2.38 -8.62 13.86
CA ASP A 27 -1.56 -8.65 15.07
C ASP A 27 -0.68 -9.92 15.04
N SER A 28 0.64 -9.76 15.17
CA SER A 28 1.57 -10.89 15.18
C SER A 28 1.31 -11.84 16.36
N LEU A 29 0.78 -11.34 17.47
CA LEU A 29 0.40 -12.14 18.63
C LEU A 29 -0.93 -12.86 18.43
N ASN A 30 -1.79 -12.37 17.54
CA ASN A 30 -3.13 -12.92 17.29
C ASN A 30 -3.45 -12.93 15.78
N PRO A 31 -2.70 -13.69 14.96
CA PRO A 31 -2.82 -13.64 13.51
C PRO A 31 -4.21 -14.08 12.99
N ASN A 32 -4.89 -14.94 13.75
CA ASN A 32 -6.20 -15.48 13.41
C ASN A 32 -7.36 -14.49 13.67
N ARG A 33 -7.09 -13.30 14.22
CA ARG A 33 -8.10 -12.27 14.51
C ARG A 33 -7.73 -10.93 13.87
N PRO A 34 -7.76 -10.85 12.52
CA PRO A 34 -7.48 -9.61 11.81
C PRO A 34 -8.51 -8.53 12.18
N LYS A 35 -8.03 -7.33 12.49
CA LYS A 35 -8.88 -6.18 12.80
C LYS A 35 -9.12 -5.38 11.54
N LYS A 36 -10.39 -5.15 11.20
CA LYS A 36 -10.73 -4.35 10.02
C LYS A 36 -10.33 -2.89 10.23
N ASP A 37 -9.58 -2.34 9.28
CA ASP A 37 -9.22 -0.93 9.22
C ASP A 37 -10.10 -0.19 8.20
N LYS A 38 -10.16 1.14 8.31
CA LYS A 38 -11.00 1.99 7.45
C LYS A 38 -10.22 2.45 6.21
N VAL A 39 -10.73 2.09 5.04
CA VAL A 39 -10.30 2.66 3.75
C VAL A 39 -11.04 3.97 3.52
N ARG A 40 -10.33 5.03 3.09
CA ARG A 40 -10.93 6.35 2.87
C ARG A 40 -11.53 6.45 1.47
N LYS A 41 -10.79 6.00 0.46
CA LYS A 41 -11.20 6.03 -0.95
C LYS A 41 -10.49 4.91 -1.70
N ALA A 42 -11.15 4.35 -2.71
CA ALA A 42 -10.52 3.48 -3.68
C ALA A 42 -11.08 3.82 -5.06
N ALA A 43 -10.19 3.97 -6.05
CA ALA A 43 -10.55 4.29 -7.42
C ALA A 43 -9.52 3.69 -8.36
N VAL A 44 -9.97 3.20 -9.51
CA VAL A 44 -9.07 2.90 -10.63
C VAL A 44 -8.94 4.20 -11.42
N PHE A 45 -7.72 4.62 -11.70
CA PHE A 45 -7.48 5.79 -12.53
C PHE A 45 -7.03 5.38 -13.92
N SER A 46 -7.52 6.10 -14.93
CA SER A 46 -7.08 5.91 -16.31
C SER A 46 -5.67 6.46 -16.52
N ARG A 47 -5.06 6.03 -17.64
CA ARG A 47 -3.72 6.38 -18.13
C ARG A 47 -3.38 7.88 -18.08
N ASP A 48 -4.37 8.76 -18.07
CA ASP A 48 -4.17 10.20 -18.22
C ASP A 48 -4.20 10.99 -16.90
N ALA A 49 -4.54 10.35 -15.77
CA ALA A 49 -4.68 11.04 -14.49
C ALA A 49 -3.47 10.89 -13.54
N HIS A 50 -2.60 9.89 -13.76
CA HIS A 50 -1.48 9.58 -12.86
C HIS A 50 -0.27 9.01 -13.61
N SER A 51 0.90 9.06 -12.96
CA SER A 51 2.19 8.57 -13.49
C SER A 51 2.21 7.09 -13.86
N ASP A 52 1.32 6.29 -13.28
CA ASP A 52 1.30 4.82 -13.43
C ASP A 52 -0.03 4.38 -14.08
N PRO A 53 -0.05 4.25 -15.42
CA PRO A 53 -1.28 3.94 -16.14
C PRO A 53 -1.80 2.54 -15.80
N ASN A 54 -3.13 2.37 -15.83
CA ASN A 54 -3.79 1.09 -15.52
C ASN A 54 -3.42 0.59 -14.11
N SER A 55 -3.53 1.44 -13.09
CA SER A 55 -3.30 1.07 -11.70
C SER A 55 -4.55 1.28 -10.85
N LEU A 56 -4.85 0.34 -9.96
CA LEU A 56 -5.85 0.56 -8.91
C LEU A 56 -5.21 1.39 -7.79
N TYR A 57 -5.74 2.58 -7.57
CA TYR A 57 -5.29 3.50 -6.54
C TYR A 57 -6.19 3.43 -5.31
N ILE A 58 -5.58 3.30 -4.14
CA ILE A 58 -6.28 3.14 -2.87
C ILE A 58 -5.72 4.14 -1.88
N VAL A 59 -6.59 5.01 -1.36
CA VAL A 59 -6.29 5.93 -0.27
C VAL A 59 -6.83 5.38 1.03
N LEU A 60 -5.92 5.15 1.95
CA LEU A 60 -6.22 4.70 3.29
C LEU A 60 -6.59 5.90 4.17
N ARG A 61 -7.45 5.67 5.16
CA ARG A 61 -7.77 6.70 6.16
C ARG A 61 -6.61 6.92 7.13
N LYS A 62 -5.88 5.84 7.40
CA LYS A 62 -4.72 5.79 8.27
C LYS A 62 -3.53 5.31 7.45
N GLY A 63 -2.37 5.92 7.66
CA GLY A 63 -1.16 5.47 7.02
C GLY A 63 -0.69 4.12 7.58
N LEU A 64 0.02 3.38 6.76
CA LEU A 64 0.66 2.12 7.13
C LEU A 64 1.85 2.38 8.06
N CYS A 65 2.09 1.43 8.97
CA CYS A 65 3.13 1.47 9.98
C CYS A 65 4.18 0.38 9.71
N PRO A 66 5.47 0.65 9.97
CA PRO A 66 6.57 -0.30 9.72
C PRO A 66 6.38 -1.65 10.41
N ASN A 67 5.94 -1.61 11.67
CA ASN A 67 5.87 -2.78 12.56
C ASN A 67 4.53 -3.53 12.49
N GLN A 68 3.73 -3.27 11.46
CA GLN A 68 2.38 -3.81 11.34
C GLN A 68 2.25 -4.60 10.04
N THR A 69 1.64 -5.78 10.15
CA THR A 69 1.23 -6.55 8.96
C THR A 69 -0.21 -6.18 8.59
N TYR A 70 -0.46 -6.12 7.29
CA TYR A 70 -1.73 -5.77 6.72
C TYR A 70 -2.20 -6.84 5.75
N LYS A 71 -3.52 -7.08 5.72
CA LYS A 71 -4.18 -7.85 4.66
C LYS A 71 -5.10 -6.90 3.90
N LEU A 72 -4.81 -6.71 2.62
CA LEU A 72 -5.65 -5.99 1.67
C LEU A 72 -6.46 -7.00 0.87
N VAL A 73 -7.78 -6.82 0.85
CA VAL A 73 -8.71 -7.62 0.05
C VAL A 73 -9.37 -6.73 -0.98
N VAL A 74 -9.29 -7.13 -2.25
CA VAL A 74 -9.92 -6.44 -3.38
C VAL A 74 -10.99 -7.33 -3.98
N ASN A 75 -12.20 -6.79 -4.13
CA ASN A 75 -13.40 -7.47 -4.64
C ASN A 75 -13.77 -8.79 -3.95
N ASN A 76 -13.25 -9.02 -2.74
CA ASN A 76 -13.35 -10.30 -2.02
C ASN A 76 -12.68 -11.49 -2.75
N THR A 77 -11.87 -11.24 -3.78
CA THR A 77 -11.26 -12.30 -4.61
C THR A 77 -9.75 -12.26 -4.56
N LEU A 78 -9.15 -11.07 -4.45
CA LEU A 78 -7.70 -10.89 -4.47
C LEU A 78 -7.22 -10.49 -3.09
N GLU A 79 -6.24 -11.22 -2.57
CA GLU A 79 -5.61 -10.94 -1.27
C GLU A 79 -4.14 -10.57 -1.42
N TYR A 80 -3.75 -9.49 -0.73
CA TYR A 80 -2.37 -9.04 -0.61
C TYR A 80 -2.01 -8.88 0.86
N TYR A 81 -1.04 -9.65 1.33
CA TYR A 81 -0.45 -9.57 2.66
C TYR A 81 0.79 -8.67 2.56
N ILE A 82 0.71 -7.49 3.16
CA ILE A 82 1.77 -6.48 3.15
C ILE A 82 2.42 -6.48 4.53
N SER A 83 3.74 -6.68 4.58
CA SER A 83 4.49 -6.75 5.83
C SER A 83 5.91 -6.21 5.66
N ASN A 84 6.68 -6.18 6.76
CA ASN A 84 8.09 -5.83 6.80
C ASN A 84 8.39 -4.51 6.06
N ILE A 85 7.58 -3.48 6.34
CA ILE A 85 7.73 -2.18 5.68
C ILE A 85 8.96 -1.49 6.31
N GLU A 86 10.05 -1.45 5.57
CA GLU A 86 11.27 -0.76 5.96
C GLU A 86 11.20 0.70 5.55
N VAL A 87 11.58 1.59 6.48
CA VAL A 87 11.48 3.04 6.30
C VAL A 87 12.81 3.69 6.62
N GLU A 88 13.18 4.66 5.80
CA GLU A 88 14.26 5.60 6.06
C GLU A 88 13.67 6.96 6.41
N THR A 89 14.12 7.53 7.52
CA THR A 89 13.76 8.88 7.93
C THR A 89 14.87 9.83 7.58
N LYS A 90 14.55 10.92 6.87
CA LYS A 90 15.49 12.02 6.64
C LYS A 90 14.98 13.29 7.31
N ILE A 91 15.84 13.90 8.11
CA ILE A 91 15.60 15.23 8.65
C ILE A 91 16.19 16.24 7.66
N CYS A 92 15.34 17.13 7.17
CA CYS A 92 15.71 18.27 6.35
C CYS A 92 15.51 19.56 7.15
N TYR A 93 16.44 20.49 7.04
CA TYR A 93 16.30 21.82 7.62
C TYR A 93 16.02 22.80 6.50
N THR A 94 14.90 23.52 6.60
CA THR A 94 14.69 24.75 5.85
C THR A 94 15.11 25.93 6.74
N MET A 95 15.22 27.14 6.17
CA MET A 95 15.54 28.32 6.98
C MET A 95 14.50 28.59 8.08
N LEU A 96 13.27 28.08 7.94
CA LEU A 96 12.15 28.38 8.84
C LEU A 96 11.69 27.17 9.66
N SER A 97 12.14 25.96 9.35
CA SER A 97 11.63 24.75 10.00
C SER A 97 12.50 23.52 9.82
N LYS A 98 12.36 22.59 10.76
CA LYS A 98 12.83 21.21 10.65
C LYS A 98 11.70 20.36 10.06
N ILE A 99 11.95 19.68 8.96
CA ILE A 99 11.01 18.79 8.27
C ILE A 99 11.54 17.36 8.39
N GLU A 100 10.70 16.45 8.88
CA GLU A 100 10.99 15.03 8.93
C GLU A 100 10.27 14.33 7.77
N LEU A 101 11.04 13.71 6.88
CA LEU A 101 10.55 13.00 5.71
C LEU A 101 10.71 11.50 5.92
N TYR A 102 9.66 10.74 5.63
CA TYR A 102 9.66 9.28 5.72
C TYR A 102 9.63 8.68 4.32
N PHE A 103 10.58 7.81 4.01
CA PHE A 103 10.68 7.12 2.72
C PHE A 103 10.57 5.62 2.92
N ILE A 104 9.81 4.95 2.07
CA ILE A 104 9.75 3.50 2.03
C ILE A 104 10.99 3.01 1.28
N LYS A 105 11.76 2.16 1.94
CA LYS A 105 12.95 1.52 1.36
C LYS A 105 12.57 0.18 0.74
N SER A 106 11.84 -0.64 1.49
CA SER A 106 11.38 -1.94 1.03
C SER A 106 10.13 -2.38 1.78
N TYR A 107 9.45 -3.39 1.25
CA TYR A 107 8.33 -4.08 1.90
C TYR A 107 8.16 -5.47 1.29
N VAL A 108 7.35 -6.30 1.93
CA VAL A 108 7.01 -7.64 1.43
C VAL A 108 5.54 -7.67 1.05
N VAL A 109 5.23 -8.23 -0.12
CA VAL A 109 3.87 -8.57 -0.54
C VAL A 109 3.78 -10.06 -0.81
N ASN A 110 2.89 -10.75 -0.10
CA ASN A 110 2.63 -12.18 -0.27
C ASN A 110 3.87 -13.09 -0.20
N GLY A 111 4.93 -12.63 0.47
CA GLY A 111 6.22 -13.31 0.62
C GLY A 111 7.31 -12.82 -0.34
N LYS A 112 6.98 -12.00 -1.34
CA LYS A 112 7.96 -11.39 -2.25
C LYS A 112 8.42 -10.03 -1.72
N LYS A 113 9.73 -9.86 -1.55
CA LYS A 113 10.33 -8.56 -1.20
C LYS A 113 10.33 -7.64 -2.42
N ILE A 114 9.93 -6.39 -2.21
CA ILE A 114 10.04 -5.28 -3.15
C ILE A 114 10.97 -4.26 -2.50
N ASP A 115 12.06 -3.93 -3.18
CA ASP A 115 13.12 -3.05 -2.68
C ASP A 115 13.35 -1.93 -3.71
N PHE A 116 13.33 -0.68 -3.25
CA PHE A 116 13.57 0.47 -4.12
C PHE A 116 15.05 0.87 -4.22
N GLY A 117 15.94 0.15 -3.53
CA GLY A 117 17.35 0.48 -3.46
C GLY A 117 17.56 1.88 -2.88
N ASN A 118 18.18 2.77 -3.67
CA ASN A 118 18.43 4.16 -3.29
C ASN A 118 17.29 5.11 -3.72
N SER A 119 16.25 4.60 -4.37
CA SER A 119 15.12 5.40 -4.82
C SER A 119 14.18 5.66 -3.65
N ARG A 120 13.79 6.93 -3.49
CA ARG A 120 12.96 7.39 -2.38
C ARG A 120 11.50 7.41 -2.79
N HIS A 121 10.71 6.48 -2.27
CA HIS A 121 9.27 6.39 -2.56
C HIS A 121 8.43 6.64 -1.30
N PHE A 122 7.31 7.35 -1.46
CA PHE A 122 6.34 7.58 -0.38
C PHE A 122 5.11 6.68 -0.48
N ARG A 123 5.15 5.70 -1.39
CA ARG A 123 4.01 4.88 -1.83
C ARG A 123 4.40 3.41 -1.87
N ILE A 124 3.42 2.54 -1.71
CA ILE A 124 3.58 1.10 -1.95
C ILE A 124 2.99 0.77 -3.31
N TYR A 125 3.79 0.10 -4.15
CA TYR A 125 3.41 -0.45 -5.44
C TYR A 125 3.30 -1.98 -5.35
N ILE A 126 2.18 -2.51 -5.77
CA ILE A 126 1.87 -3.94 -5.70
C ILE A 126 1.60 -4.41 -7.12
N ASP A 127 2.38 -5.36 -7.62
CA ASP A 127 2.04 -5.98 -8.90
C ASP A 127 0.76 -6.82 -8.73
N LYS A 128 -0.22 -6.64 -9.62
CA LYS A 128 -1.49 -7.40 -9.58
C LYS A 128 -1.24 -8.90 -9.47
N SER A 129 -0.25 -9.43 -10.18
CA SER A 129 0.12 -10.87 -10.23
C SER A 129 0.61 -11.46 -8.91
N LEU A 130 0.89 -10.61 -7.91
CA LEU A 130 1.22 -11.08 -6.57
C LEU A 130 -0.02 -11.45 -5.77
N ASP A 131 -1.22 -11.40 -6.34
CA ASP A 131 -2.43 -11.77 -5.64
C ASP A 131 -2.40 -13.24 -5.20
N LYS A 132 -3.16 -13.50 -4.13
CA LYS A 132 -3.58 -14.85 -3.78
C LYS A 132 -5.10 -14.90 -3.87
N PRO A 133 -5.68 -16.01 -4.37
CA PRO A 133 -7.12 -16.19 -4.32
C PRO A 133 -7.60 -16.13 -2.87
N ALA A 134 -8.67 -15.37 -2.63
CA ALA A 134 -9.28 -15.28 -1.31
C ALA A 134 -9.76 -16.66 -0.84
N ARG A 135 -9.40 -17.02 0.39
CA ARG A 135 -9.84 -18.26 1.06
C ARG A 135 -11.03 -17.99 1.96
#